data_AF-V7IUN6-F1
#
_entry.id   AF-V7IUN6-F1
#
_cell.length_a   1.000
_cell.length_b   1.000
_cell.length_c   1.000
_cell.angle_alpha   90.00
_cell.angle_beta   90.00
_cell.angle_gamma   90.00
#
_symmetry.space_group_name_H-M   'P 1'
#
loop_
_entity.id
_entity.type
_entity.pdbx_description
1 polymer ?
#
loop_
_entity_poly.entity_id
_entity_poly.type
_entity_poly.pdbx_seq_one_letter_code
_entity_poly.pdbx_strand_id
1 'polypeptide(L)'
;MHNLDIFLPEAGFLALLLSLGVNVLTPLATWCGMGLHWRGVMRLTTCGAWTAFTLLLLAFAILVSCFLTSDFSVVYVAQHSHSQLSWGLKLAAVWGGHEGSLLLWALLLSGWTALFAWRSRHESDALFPLTLSILSLIMASLLLFIVLWSDPFLRIFPPAMEGRDLNPMLQHLGLILHPPLLYLGYGGLMTAASVALASLLCGGFNAATAWVCWRWALPGWCALTLGIILGSWWAYCELGWGGWWFWDP
;
A
#
# COMPACT_ATOMS: atom_id res chain seq x y z
N MET A 1 -0.29 -7.42 -30.97
CA MET A 1 -0.20 -7.53 -29.50
C MET A 1 1.20 -7.17 -28.96
N HIS A 2 2.26 -7.17 -29.77
CA HIS A 2 3.64 -6.91 -29.31
C HIS A 2 3.98 -5.48 -28.82
N ASN A 3 3.17 -4.45 -29.13
CA ASN A 3 3.50 -3.05 -28.78
C ASN A 3 2.97 -2.60 -27.41
N LEU A 4 2.03 -3.34 -26.81
CA LEU A 4 1.44 -2.96 -25.51
C LEU A 4 2.38 -3.28 -24.35
N ASP A 5 3.19 -4.33 -24.49
CA ASP A 5 4.14 -4.76 -23.45
C ASP A 5 5.22 -3.70 -23.21
N ILE A 6 5.55 -2.89 -24.22
CA ILE A 6 6.59 -1.85 -24.13
C ILE A 6 6.17 -0.70 -23.19
N PHE A 7 4.88 -0.38 -23.14
CA PHE A 7 4.35 0.78 -22.39
C PHE A 7 3.72 0.40 -21.05
N LEU A 8 3.82 -0.87 -20.65
CA LEU A 8 3.18 -1.36 -19.44
C LEU A 8 3.74 -0.65 -18.18
N PRO A 9 5.06 -0.49 -18.00
CA PRO A 9 5.62 0.23 -16.85
C PRO A 9 5.18 1.70 -16.79
N GLU A 10 5.12 2.39 -17.92
CA GLU A 10 4.65 3.77 -18.02
C GLU A 10 3.17 3.88 -17.62
N ALA A 11 2.33 2.91 -17.99
CA ALA A 11 0.94 2.84 -17.53
C ALA A 11 0.84 2.62 -16.01
N GLY A 12 1.74 1.81 -15.43
CA GLY A 12 1.87 1.63 -13.99
C GLY A 12 2.22 2.94 -13.28
N PHE A 13 3.22 3.66 -13.79
CA PHE A 13 3.62 4.96 -13.26
C PHE A 13 2.52 6.02 -13.38
N LEU A 14 1.81 6.06 -14.53
CA LEU A 14 0.67 6.94 -14.72
C LEU A 14 -0.46 6.64 -13.72
N ALA A 15 -0.72 5.37 -13.42
CA ALA A 15 -1.68 4.98 -12.40
C ALA A 15 -1.28 5.50 -11.00
N LEU A 16 0.01 5.50 -10.66
CA LEU A 16 0.52 6.12 -9.42
C LEU A 16 0.28 7.63 -9.39
N LEU A 17 0.61 8.34 -10.48
CA LEU A 17 0.40 9.78 -10.60
C LEU A 17 -1.09 10.16 -10.47
N LEU A 18 -1.97 9.41 -11.12
CA LEU A 18 -3.42 9.61 -11.01
C LEU A 18 -3.91 9.33 -9.59
N SER A 19 -3.41 8.27 -8.94
CA SER A 19 -3.76 7.96 -7.55
C SER A 19 -3.29 9.05 -6.59
N LEU A 20 -2.08 9.59 -6.80
CA LEU A 20 -1.57 10.75 -6.05
C LEU A 20 -2.50 11.96 -6.23
N GLY A 21 -2.88 12.27 -7.47
CA GLY A 21 -3.84 13.35 -7.75
C GLY A 21 -5.18 13.17 -7.03
N VAL A 22 -5.74 11.95 -7.04
CA VAL A 22 -6.97 11.64 -6.30
C VAL A 22 -6.80 11.85 -4.79
N ASN A 23 -5.69 11.38 -4.22
CA ASN A 23 -5.41 11.48 -2.79
C ASN A 23 -5.08 12.92 -2.33
N VAL A 24 -4.65 13.80 -3.24
CA VAL A 24 -4.50 15.24 -2.97
C VAL A 24 -5.83 15.98 -3.11
N LEU A 25 -6.62 15.67 -4.15
CA LEU A 25 -7.87 16.37 -4.42
C LEU A 25 -9.00 15.98 -3.46
N THR A 26 -9.06 14.71 -3.04
CA THR A 26 -10.09 14.21 -2.10
C THR A 26 -10.12 14.99 -0.79
N PRO A 27 -9.01 15.18 -0.05
CA PRO A 27 -9.04 15.97 1.19
C PRO A 27 -9.39 17.43 0.93
N LEU A 28 -8.82 18.08 -0.10
CA LEU A 28 -9.15 19.47 -0.42
C LEU A 28 -10.65 19.65 -0.67
N ALA A 29 -11.25 18.78 -1.49
CA ALA A 29 -12.69 18.80 -1.77
C ALA A 29 -13.55 18.45 -0.55
N THR A 30 -13.05 17.58 0.35
CA THR A 30 -13.74 17.24 1.60
C THR A 30 -13.85 18.46 2.50
N TRP A 31 -12.72 19.13 2.76
CA TRP A 31 -12.67 20.31 3.65
C TRP A 31 -13.49 21.47 3.08
N CYS A 32 -13.36 21.76 1.78
CA CYS A 32 -14.19 22.76 1.11
C CYS A 32 -15.69 22.39 1.16
N GLY A 33 -16.03 21.13 0.86
CA GLY A 33 -17.43 20.67 0.85
C GLY A 33 -18.07 20.69 2.24
N MET A 34 -17.31 20.39 3.29
CA MET A 34 -17.78 20.52 4.67
C MET A 34 -18.03 21.98 5.07
N GLY A 35 -17.11 22.89 4.72
CA GLY A 35 -17.29 24.33 4.95
C GLY A 35 -18.48 24.93 4.21
N LEU A 36 -18.87 24.34 3.07
CA LEU A 36 -20.04 24.73 2.27
C LEU A 36 -21.32 23.95 2.64
N HIS A 37 -21.29 23.10 3.68
CA HIS A 37 -22.40 22.24 4.09
C HIS A 37 -22.96 21.35 2.96
N TRP A 38 -22.10 20.91 2.04
CA TRP A 38 -22.52 20.09 0.91
C TRP A 38 -22.83 18.65 1.34
N ARG A 39 -24.08 18.21 1.13
CA ARG A 39 -24.53 16.84 1.46
C ARG A 39 -23.81 15.74 0.67
N GLY A 40 -23.10 16.08 -0.40
CA GLY A 40 -22.39 15.13 -1.26
C GLY A 40 -21.00 14.72 -0.76
N VAL A 41 -20.49 15.29 0.34
CA VAL A 41 -19.12 15.08 0.81
C VAL A 41 -18.80 13.61 1.06
N MET A 42 -19.67 12.86 1.74
CA MET A 42 -19.43 11.44 2.02
C MET A 42 -19.36 10.60 0.73
N ARG A 43 -20.16 10.95 -0.28
CA ARG A 43 -20.11 10.27 -1.59
C ARG A 43 -18.79 10.60 -2.30
N LEU A 44 -18.35 11.85 -2.26
CA LEU A 44 -17.10 12.28 -2.87
C LEU A 44 -15.91 11.53 -2.26
N THR A 45 -15.80 11.49 -0.93
CA THR A 45 -14.71 10.76 -0.25
C THR A 45 -14.76 9.27 -0.51
N THR A 46 -15.96 8.69 -0.58
CA THR A 46 -16.13 7.28 -0.93
C THR A 46 -15.64 6.99 -2.35
N CYS A 47 -16.03 7.80 -3.33
CA CYS A 47 -15.57 7.66 -4.70
C CYS A 47 -14.05 7.83 -4.80
N GLY A 48 -13.48 8.86 -4.16
CA GLY A 48 -12.04 9.10 -4.12
C GLY A 48 -11.25 7.91 -3.57
N ALA A 49 -11.69 7.34 -2.44
CA ALA A 49 -11.06 6.18 -1.83
C ALA A 49 -11.05 4.95 -2.75
N TRP A 50 -12.18 4.64 -3.40
CA TRP A 50 -12.27 3.52 -4.33
C TRP A 50 -11.48 3.75 -5.61
N THR A 51 -11.49 4.97 -6.18
CA THR A 51 -10.69 5.31 -7.35
C THR A 51 -9.20 5.16 -7.06
N ALA A 52 -8.72 5.68 -5.93
CA ALA A 52 -7.33 5.52 -5.49
C ALA A 52 -6.95 4.03 -5.34
N PHE A 53 -7.79 3.23 -4.68
CA PHE A 53 -7.56 1.79 -4.53
C PHE A 53 -7.48 1.08 -5.89
N THR A 54 -8.40 1.36 -6.82
CA THR A 54 -8.37 0.73 -8.15
C THR A 54 -7.13 1.09 -8.96
N LEU A 55 -6.65 2.33 -8.86
CA LEU A 55 -5.44 2.78 -9.53
C LEU A 55 -4.19 2.13 -8.94
N LEU A 56 -4.12 2.01 -7.61
CA LEU A 56 -3.00 1.32 -6.94
C LEU A 56 -3.00 -0.18 -7.21
N LEU A 57 -4.18 -0.81 -7.25
CA LEU A 57 -4.33 -2.21 -7.63
C LEU A 57 -3.86 -2.43 -9.07
N LEU A 58 -4.21 -1.52 -9.99
CA LEU A 58 -3.73 -1.55 -11.37
C LEU A 58 -2.20 -1.41 -11.45
N ALA A 59 -1.63 -0.42 -10.76
CA ALA A 59 -0.18 -0.24 -10.71
C ALA A 59 0.53 -1.49 -10.17
N PHE A 60 0.06 -2.03 -9.05
CA PHE A 60 0.63 -3.24 -8.48
C PHE A 60 0.50 -4.46 -9.40
N ALA A 61 -0.66 -4.66 -10.04
CA ALA A 61 -0.86 -5.74 -11.01
C ALA A 61 0.07 -5.62 -12.23
N ILE A 62 0.31 -4.40 -12.70
CA ILE A 62 1.30 -4.12 -13.76
C ILE A 62 2.70 -4.50 -13.30
N LEU A 63 3.11 -4.12 -12.08
CA LEU A 63 4.42 -4.47 -11.54
C LEU A 63 4.58 -5.99 -11.42
N VAL A 64 3.57 -6.68 -10.89
CA VAL A 64 3.52 -8.15 -10.85
C VAL A 64 3.71 -8.75 -12.25
N SER A 65 3.04 -8.21 -13.27
CA SER A 65 3.20 -8.67 -14.66
C SER A 65 4.64 -8.50 -15.14
N CYS A 66 5.29 -7.38 -14.82
CA CYS A 66 6.68 -7.12 -15.19
C CYS A 66 7.63 -8.16 -14.56
N PHE A 67 7.42 -8.51 -13.28
CA PHE A 67 8.20 -9.57 -12.61
C PHE A 67 7.95 -10.95 -13.22
N LEU A 68 6.68 -11.33 -13.45
CA LEU A 68 6.33 -12.65 -13.98
C LEU A 68 6.82 -12.87 -15.41
N THR A 69 6.85 -11.81 -16.22
CA THR A 69 7.37 -11.84 -17.61
C THR A 69 8.87 -11.57 -17.69
N SER A 70 9.53 -11.30 -16.57
CA SER A 70 10.97 -10.97 -16.51
C SER A 70 11.33 -9.78 -17.41
N ASP A 71 10.55 -8.70 -17.32
CA ASP A 71 10.84 -7.46 -18.04
C ASP A 71 12.04 -6.72 -17.41
N PHE A 72 13.24 -7.07 -17.87
CA PHE A 72 14.50 -6.47 -17.44
C PHE A 72 14.78 -5.08 -18.02
N SER A 73 13.81 -4.46 -18.69
CA SER A 73 13.88 -3.04 -19.02
C SER A 73 13.37 -2.14 -17.87
N VAL A 74 12.78 -2.73 -16.82
CA VAL A 74 12.49 -2.07 -15.53
C VAL A 74 13.63 -2.33 -14.55
N VAL A 75 14.20 -1.26 -13.98
CA VAL A 75 15.34 -1.30 -13.04
C VAL A 75 15.05 -2.24 -11.88
N TYR A 76 13.88 -2.09 -11.27
CA TYR A 76 13.50 -2.83 -10.08
C TYR A 76 13.39 -4.34 -10.35
N VAL A 77 12.84 -4.74 -11.50
CA VAL A 77 12.77 -6.14 -11.94
C VAL A 77 14.17 -6.70 -12.23
N ALA A 78 15.01 -5.93 -12.93
CA ALA A 78 16.38 -6.32 -13.24
C ALA A 78 17.25 -6.49 -11.98
N GLN A 79 16.95 -5.76 -10.90
CA GLN A 79 17.71 -5.85 -9.65
C GLN A 79 17.25 -6.98 -8.72
N HIS A 80 16.00 -7.42 -8.81
CA HIS A 80 15.39 -8.32 -7.80
C HIS A 80 14.77 -9.60 -8.39
N SER A 81 15.00 -9.91 -9.67
CA SER A 81 14.45 -11.10 -10.32
C SER A 81 15.46 -11.75 -11.26
N HIS A 82 15.18 -12.98 -11.68
CA HIS A 82 15.93 -13.74 -12.66
C HIS A 82 14.99 -14.59 -13.51
N SER A 83 15.32 -14.84 -14.78
CA SER A 83 14.45 -15.57 -15.72
C SER A 83 14.06 -16.97 -15.22
N GLN A 84 15.00 -17.66 -14.56
CA GLN A 84 14.84 -19.02 -14.02
C GLN A 84 14.22 -19.09 -12.61
N LEU A 85 13.94 -17.94 -11.98
CA LEU A 85 13.35 -17.91 -10.64
C LEU A 85 11.94 -18.55 -10.68
N SER A 86 11.60 -19.35 -9.67
CA SER A 86 10.27 -19.98 -9.61
C SER A 86 9.15 -18.92 -9.59
N TRP A 87 8.00 -19.24 -10.16
CA TRP A 87 6.91 -18.26 -10.30
C TRP A 87 6.50 -17.64 -8.95
N GLY A 88 6.47 -18.45 -7.88
CA GLY A 88 6.08 -18.01 -6.54
C GLY A 88 7.10 -17.04 -5.94
N LEU A 89 8.39 -17.28 -6.19
CA LEU A 89 9.45 -16.36 -5.78
C LEU A 89 9.50 -15.11 -6.64
N LYS A 90 9.15 -15.17 -7.93
CA LYS A 90 8.97 -13.97 -8.77
C LYS A 90 7.83 -13.09 -8.26
N LEU A 91 6.72 -13.69 -7.81
CA LEU A 91 5.64 -12.95 -7.17
C LEU A 91 6.12 -12.32 -5.85
N ALA A 92 6.81 -13.09 -5.00
CA ALA A 92 7.36 -12.59 -3.74
C ALA A 92 8.36 -11.43 -3.94
N ALA A 93 9.18 -11.52 -4.97
CA ALA A 93 10.18 -10.52 -5.34
C ALA A 93 9.58 -9.15 -5.65
N VAL A 94 8.29 -9.09 -6.04
CA VAL A 94 7.57 -7.83 -6.26
C VAL A 94 7.68 -6.94 -5.02
N TRP A 95 7.61 -7.50 -3.82
CA TRP A 95 7.80 -6.77 -2.56
C TRP A 95 9.08 -7.20 -1.82
N GLY A 96 10.06 -7.74 -2.53
CA GLY A 96 11.36 -8.14 -1.95
C GLY A 96 12.33 -6.98 -1.77
N GLY A 97 12.19 -5.92 -2.58
CA GLY A 97 13.00 -4.72 -2.49
C GLY A 97 12.22 -3.52 -1.92
N HIS A 98 12.90 -2.37 -1.87
CA HIS A 98 12.38 -1.17 -1.22
C HIS A 98 11.15 -0.59 -1.94
N GLU A 99 11.23 -0.38 -3.25
CA GLU A 99 10.22 0.29 -4.08
C GLU A 99 8.90 -0.48 -4.10
N GLY A 100 8.98 -1.79 -4.31
CA GLY A 100 7.80 -2.64 -4.37
C GLY A 100 7.18 -2.93 -3.00
N SER A 101 7.98 -2.95 -1.93
CA SER A 101 7.46 -3.00 -0.55
C SER A 101 6.63 -1.75 -0.21
N LEU A 102 7.09 -0.57 -0.60
CA LEU A 102 6.33 0.68 -0.44
C LEU A 102 5.04 0.68 -1.27
N LEU A 103 5.08 0.15 -2.50
CA LEU A 103 3.87 0.01 -3.32
C LEU A 103 2.87 -0.98 -2.71
N LEU A 104 3.34 -2.10 -2.16
CA LEU A 104 2.50 -3.06 -1.44
C LEU A 104 1.84 -2.40 -0.21
N TRP A 105 2.61 -1.60 0.53
CA TRP A 105 2.09 -0.85 1.66
C TRP A 105 0.98 0.13 1.24
N ALA A 106 1.22 0.91 0.18
CA ALA A 106 0.22 1.82 -0.38
C ALA A 106 -1.04 1.07 -0.85
N LEU A 107 -0.88 -0.09 -1.49
CA LEU A 107 -2.02 -0.92 -1.90
C LEU A 107 -2.84 -1.39 -0.69
N LEU A 108 -2.21 -1.90 0.36
CA LEU A 108 -2.92 -2.41 1.53
C LEU A 108 -3.56 -1.29 2.35
N LEU A 109 -2.89 -0.15 2.52
CA LEU A 109 -3.47 1.03 3.17
C LEU A 109 -4.65 1.60 2.36
N SER A 110 -4.58 1.63 1.03
CA SER A 110 -5.72 2.05 0.20
C SER A 110 -6.87 1.05 0.25
N GLY A 111 -6.59 -0.25 0.38
CA GLY A 111 -7.58 -1.29 0.64
C GLY A 111 -8.33 -1.09 1.96
N TRP A 112 -7.60 -0.78 3.05
CA TRP A 112 -8.21 -0.39 4.32
C TRP A 112 -9.07 0.88 4.19
N THR A 113 -8.59 1.88 3.46
CA THR A 113 -9.32 3.14 3.21
C THR A 113 -10.60 2.90 2.41
N ALA A 114 -10.56 2.07 1.35
CA ALA A 114 -11.72 1.70 0.56
C ALA A 114 -12.73 0.86 1.37
N LEU A 115 -12.25 -0.04 2.25
CA LEU A 115 -13.09 -0.79 3.16
C LEU A 115 -13.79 0.13 4.18
N PHE A 116 -13.06 1.09 4.75
CA PHE A 116 -13.63 2.11 5.64
C PHE A 116 -14.68 2.94 4.92
N ALA A 117 -14.39 3.42 3.72
CA ALA A 117 -15.33 4.16 2.88
C ALA A 117 -16.60 3.37 2.61
N TRP A 118 -16.48 2.10 2.21
CA TRP A 118 -17.64 1.26 1.97
C TRP A 118 -18.50 1.05 3.22
N ARG A 119 -17.87 0.80 4.38
CA ARG A 119 -18.59 0.61 5.65
C ARG A 119 -19.27 1.87 6.16
N SER A 120 -18.71 3.05 5.86
CA SER A 120 -19.22 4.35 6.32
C SER A 120 -20.05 5.11 5.27
N ARG A 121 -20.24 4.58 4.05
CA ARG A 121 -20.87 5.29 2.91
C ARG A 121 -22.27 5.87 3.16
N HIS A 122 -22.98 5.35 4.16
CA HIS A 122 -24.34 5.77 4.52
C HIS A 122 -24.38 6.62 5.79
N GLU A 123 -23.23 6.88 6.39
CA GLU A 123 -23.11 7.72 7.57
C GLU A 123 -23.19 9.20 7.19
N SER A 124 -23.79 9.99 8.07
CA SER A 124 -23.97 11.45 7.87
C SER A 124 -23.11 12.30 8.81
N ASP A 125 -22.46 11.68 9.80
CA ASP A 125 -21.57 12.35 10.74
C ASP A 125 -20.28 12.82 10.04
N ALA A 126 -19.83 14.03 10.35
CA ALA A 126 -18.60 14.63 9.85
C ALA A 126 -17.33 13.81 10.16
N LEU A 127 -17.37 12.96 11.20
CA LEU A 127 -16.29 12.05 11.59
C LEU A 127 -15.79 11.19 10.42
N PHE A 128 -16.70 10.62 9.64
CA PHE A 128 -16.36 9.65 8.59
C PHE A 128 -15.69 10.26 7.36
N PRO A 129 -16.23 11.33 6.73
CA PRO A 129 -15.52 12.00 5.63
C PRO A 129 -14.21 12.63 6.09
N LEU A 130 -14.11 13.15 7.33
CA LEU A 130 -12.82 13.62 7.87
C LEU A 130 -11.81 12.49 8.04
N THR A 131 -12.24 11.32 8.52
CA THR A 131 -11.36 10.14 8.61
C THR A 131 -10.80 9.77 7.24
N LEU A 132 -11.66 9.71 6.21
CA LEU A 132 -11.23 9.44 4.82
C LEU A 132 -10.31 10.53 4.26
N SER A 133 -10.55 11.80 4.62
CA SER A 133 -9.66 12.90 4.26
C SER A 133 -8.28 12.74 4.88
N ILE A 134 -8.17 12.36 6.15
CA ILE A 134 -6.88 12.15 6.82
C ILE A 134 -6.15 10.96 6.21
N LEU A 135 -6.85 9.84 5.97
CA LEU A 135 -6.29 8.68 5.27
C LEU A 135 -5.78 9.04 3.87
N SER A 136 -6.52 9.87 3.13
CA SER A 136 -6.09 10.34 1.80
C SER A 136 -4.84 11.23 1.88
N LEU A 137 -4.71 12.07 2.92
CA LEU A 137 -3.49 12.87 3.13
C LEU A 137 -2.27 12.00 3.48
N ILE A 138 -2.45 10.98 4.31
CA ILE A 138 -1.40 10.00 4.63
C ILE A 138 -0.97 9.27 3.34
N MET A 139 -1.94 8.79 2.55
CA MET A 139 -1.70 8.15 1.27
C MET A 139 -1.00 9.10 0.28
N ALA A 140 -1.43 10.35 0.17
CA ALA A 140 -0.78 11.34 -0.70
C ALA A 140 0.69 11.56 -0.33
N SER A 141 1.00 11.61 0.97
CA SER A 141 2.37 11.75 1.46
C SER A 141 3.23 10.54 1.10
N LEU A 142 2.70 9.33 1.27
CA LEU A 142 3.37 8.08 0.88
C LEU A 142 3.57 8.00 -0.65
N LEU A 143 2.54 8.33 -1.42
CA LEU A 143 2.61 8.30 -2.89
C LEU A 143 3.55 9.37 -3.45
N LEU A 144 3.61 10.55 -2.82
CA LEU A 144 4.59 11.57 -3.18
C LEU A 144 6.01 11.04 -2.98
N PHE A 145 6.26 10.32 -1.88
CA PHE A 145 7.55 9.69 -1.65
C PHE A 145 7.88 8.64 -2.72
N ILE A 146 6.93 7.74 -3.01
CA ILE A 146 7.08 6.70 -4.03
C ILE A 146 7.39 7.31 -5.41
N VAL A 147 6.60 8.28 -5.86
CA VAL A 147 6.75 8.89 -7.18
C VAL A 147 8.09 9.63 -7.34
N LEU A 148 8.60 10.25 -6.28
CA LEU A 148 9.80 11.10 -6.38
C LEU A 148 11.11 10.34 -6.10
N TRP A 149 11.11 9.39 -5.17
CA TRP A 149 12.34 8.75 -4.70
C TRP A 149 12.35 7.22 -4.79
N SER A 150 11.21 6.57 -5.00
CA SER A 150 11.11 5.12 -4.97
C SER A 150 10.21 4.57 -6.08
N ASP A 151 10.38 5.10 -7.29
CA ASP A 151 9.57 4.72 -8.46
C ASP A 151 9.85 3.26 -8.85
N PRO A 152 8.86 2.34 -8.70
CA PRO A 152 9.06 0.94 -9.04
C PRO A 152 9.07 0.66 -10.55
N PHE A 153 8.75 1.66 -11.39
CA PHE A 153 8.65 1.54 -12.85
C PHE A 153 9.81 2.19 -13.59
N LEU A 154 10.85 2.62 -12.87
CA LEU A 154 12.01 3.28 -13.47
C LEU A 154 12.63 2.42 -14.57
N ARG A 155 12.84 3.02 -15.76
CA ARG A 155 13.36 2.35 -16.96
C ARG A 155 14.89 2.36 -17.00
N ILE A 156 15.48 1.31 -17.58
CA ILE A 156 16.90 1.27 -17.96
C ILE A 156 17.05 1.07 -19.47
N PHE A 157 18.03 1.76 -20.06
CA PHE A 157 18.41 1.61 -21.45
C PHE A 157 19.95 1.56 -21.62
N PRO A 158 20.50 0.54 -22.30
CA PRO A 158 19.80 -0.62 -22.85
C PRO A 158 19.21 -1.51 -21.73
N PRO A 159 18.14 -2.28 -22.00
CA PRO A 159 17.62 -3.27 -21.06
C PRO A 159 18.70 -4.25 -20.62
N ALA A 160 18.65 -4.71 -19.36
CA ALA A 160 19.57 -5.73 -18.91
C ALA A 160 19.30 -7.05 -19.65
N MET A 161 20.36 -7.79 -19.99
CA MET A 161 20.22 -9.09 -20.66
C MET A 161 19.62 -10.15 -19.73
N GLU A 162 19.86 -10.03 -18.43
CA GLU A 162 19.36 -10.91 -17.37
C GLU A 162 19.33 -10.14 -16.04
N GLY A 163 18.44 -10.53 -15.14
CA GLY A 163 18.33 -9.92 -13.82
C GLY A 163 19.34 -10.45 -12.80
N ARG A 164 19.50 -9.75 -11.67
CA ARG A 164 20.50 -10.04 -10.62
C ARG A 164 20.03 -11.08 -9.60
N ASP A 165 18.89 -11.70 -9.87
CA ASP A 165 18.18 -12.61 -8.97
C ASP A 165 17.67 -11.95 -7.68
N LEU A 166 16.78 -12.65 -6.98
CA LEU A 166 16.36 -12.26 -5.64
C LEU A 166 17.46 -12.66 -4.65
N ASN A 167 17.77 -11.77 -3.68
CA ASN A 167 18.73 -12.07 -2.61
C ASN A 167 18.44 -13.47 -2.04
N PRO A 168 19.44 -14.39 -1.97
CA PRO A 168 19.24 -15.75 -1.50
C PRO A 168 18.52 -15.86 -0.15
N MET A 169 18.77 -14.94 0.79
CA MET A 169 18.11 -14.91 2.11
C MET A 169 16.60 -14.59 2.03
N LEU A 170 16.18 -13.96 0.94
CA LEU A 170 14.80 -13.60 0.66
C LEU A 170 14.04 -14.71 -0.10
N GLN A 171 14.71 -15.76 -0.56
CA GLN A 171 14.09 -16.90 -1.24
C GLN A 171 13.42 -17.87 -0.24
N HIS A 172 12.62 -17.33 0.68
CA HIS A 172 12.02 -18.04 1.79
C HIS A 172 10.51 -17.77 1.86
N LEU A 173 9.74 -18.70 2.44
CA LEU A 173 8.29 -18.55 2.64
C LEU A 173 7.95 -17.32 3.51
N GLY A 174 8.88 -16.94 4.38
CA GLY A 174 8.83 -15.72 5.19
C GLY A 174 8.59 -14.48 4.35
N LEU A 175 9.34 -14.28 3.27
CA LEU A 175 9.14 -13.14 2.36
C LEU A 175 7.72 -13.13 1.77
N ILE A 176 7.16 -14.28 1.44
CA ILE A 176 5.82 -14.35 0.82
C ILE A 176 4.73 -13.87 1.79
N LEU A 177 4.87 -14.21 3.07
CA LEU A 177 3.79 -14.07 4.05
C LEU A 177 3.96 -12.87 5.00
N HIS A 178 5.20 -12.53 5.36
CA HIS A 178 5.49 -11.55 6.42
C HIS A 178 5.18 -10.10 6.02
N PRO A 179 5.71 -9.54 4.91
CA PRO A 179 5.42 -8.17 4.50
C PRO A 179 3.93 -7.88 4.32
N PRO A 180 3.12 -8.76 3.67
CA PRO A 180 1.67 -8.55 3.61
C PRO A 180 1.00 -8.44 4.99
N LEU A 181 1.39 -9.28 5.96
CA LEU A 181 0.82 -9.23 7.32
C LEU A 181 1.21 -7.95 8.06
N LEU A 182 2.48 -7.53 7.96
CA LEU A 182 2.93 -6.26 8.55
C LEU A 182 2.17 -5.06 7.97
N TYR A 183 2.08 -4.96 6.65
CA TYR A 183 1.40 -3.83 6.00
C TYR A 183 -0.12 -3.85 6.18
N LEU A 184 -0.74 -5.03 6.28
CA LEU A 184 -2.13 -5.15 6.74
C LEU A 184 -2.29 -4.61 8.17
N GLY A 185 -1.32 -4.90 9.06
CA GLY A 185 -1.30 -4.37 10.41
C GLY A 185 -1.18 -2.84 10.45
N TYR A 186 -0.23 -2.28 9.72
CA TYR A 186 -0.02 -0.84 9.61
C TYR A 186 -1.26 -0.12 9.08
N GLY A 187 -1.91 -0.65 8.05
CA GLY A 187 -3.12 -0.06 7.48
C GLY A 187 -4.31 -0.01 8.46
N GLY A 188 -4.53 -1.09 9.23
CA GLY A 188 -5.58 -1.13 10.24
C GLY A 188 -5.35 -0.12 11.38
N LEU A 189 -4.10 -0.03 11.87
CA LEU A 189 -3.73 0.93 12.91
C LEU A 189 -3.76 2.39 12.41
N MET A 190 -3.33 2.65 11.17
CA MET A 190 -3.46 3.96 10.53
C MET A 190 -4.92 4.40 10.38
N THR A 191 -5.82 3.45 10.08
CA THR A 191 -7.26 3.71 10.04
C THR A 191 -7.79 4.11 11.42
N ALA A 192 -7.44 3.36 12.47
CA ALA A 192 -7.82 3.70 13.84
C ALA A 192 -7.26 5.07 14.30
N ALA A 193 -6.00 5.36 13.97
CA ALA A 193 -5.38 6.65 14.26
C ALA A 193 -6.10 7.80 13.53
N SER A 194 -6.49 7.59 12.28
CA SER A 194 -7.22 8.60 11.49
C SER A 194 -8.61 8.87 12.06
N VAL A 195 -9.32 7.85 12.57
CA VAL A 195 -10.59 8.03 13.29
C VAL A 195 -10.40 8.87 14.55
N ALA A 196 -9.36 8.56 15.36
CA ALA A 196 -9.06 9.31 16.57
C ALA A 196 -8.74 10.78 16.26
N LEU A 197 -7.92 11.05 15.25
CA LEU A 197 -7.60 12.41 14.80
C LEU A 197 -8.84 13.15 14.27
N ALA A 198 -9.67 12.50 13.44
CA ALA A 198 -10.90 13.10 12.93
C ALA A 198 -11.87 13.47 14.09
N SER A 199 -11.96 12.62 15.11
CA SER A 199 -12.77 12.89 16.29
C SER A 199 -12.28 14.08 17.11
N LEU A 200 -10.97 14.26 17.25
CA LEU A 200 -10.41 15.46 17.88
C LEU A 200 -10.74 16.72 17.06
N LEU A 201 -10.69 16.65 15.74
CA LEU A 201 -11.10 17.75 14.86
C LEU A 201 -12.61 18.05 14.94
N CYS A 202 -13.44 17.03 15.21
CA CYS A 202 -14.88 17.20 15.49
C CYS A 202 -15.19 17.74 16.90
N GLY A 203 -14.18 18.02 17.73
CA GLY A 203 -14.36 18.65 19.04
C GLY A 203 -14.45 17.70 20.23
N GLY A 204 -14.17 16.40 20.06
CA GLY A 204 -14.05 15.50 21.22
C GLY A 204 -14.05 14.01 20.90
N PHE A 205 -13.42 13.24 21.79
CA PHE A 205 -13.33 11.78 21.73
C PHE A 205 -14.26 11.14 22.76
N ASN A 206 -15.20 10.33 22.28
CA ASN A 206 -16.25 9.70 23.11
C ASN A 206 -16.25 8.17 22.95
N ALA A 207 -17.08 7.50 23.74
CA ALA A 207 -17.20 6.04 23.72
C ALA A 207 -17.61 5.47 22.34
N ALA A 208 -18.45 6.20 21.59
CA ALA A 208 -18.85 5.78 20.25
C ALA A 208 -17.65 5.79 19.27
N THR A 209 -16.84 6.85 19.31
CA THR A 209 -15.61 6.95 18.52
C THR A 209 -14.61 5.88 18.93
N ALA A 210 -14.43 5.64 20.23
CA ALA A 210 -13.54 4.59 20.73
C ALA A 210 -13.92 3.21 20.17
N TRP A 211 -15.22 2.93 20.07
CA TRP A 211 -15.74 1.72 19.42
C TRP A 211 -15.43 1.65 17.92
N VAL A 212 -15.51 2.77 17.20
CA VAL A 212 -15.08 2.81 15.80
C VAL A 212 -13.58 2.53 15.71
N CYS A 213 -12.74 3.21 16.49
CA CYS A 213 -11.29 2.94 16.53
C CYS A 213 -10.99 1.47 16.78
N TRP A 214 -11.62 0.87 17.80
CA TRP A 214 -11.40 -0.53 18.17
C TRP A 214 -11.69 -1.51 17.03
N ARG A 215 -12.76 -1.27 16.26
CA ARG A 215 -13.13 -2.12 15.11
C ARG A 215 -12.07 -2.17 14.01
N TRP A 216 -11.23 -1.14 13.90
CA TRP A 216 -10.13 -1.07 12.93
C TRP A 216 -8.79 -1.43 13.55
N ALA A 217 -8.57 -1.05 14.81
CA ALA A 217 -7.35 -1.34 15.55
C ALA A 217 -7.19 -2.84 15.82
N LEU A 218 -8.27 -3.53 16.21
CA LEU A 218 -8.23 -4.96 16.56
C LEU A 218 -7.70 -5.85 15.41
N PRO A 219 -8.28 -5.82 14.18
CA PRO A 219 -7.75 -6.64 13.10
C PRO A 219 -6.33 -6.20 12.67
N GLY A 220 -6.01 -4.90 12.71
CA GLY A 220 -4.65 -4.42 12.46
C GLY A 220 -3.65 -4.94 13.49
N TRP A 221 -4.03 -4.94 14.77
CA TRP A 221 -3.21 -5.48 15.85
C TRP A 221 -3.02 -7.00 15.74
N CYS A 222 -4.06 -7.75 15.39
CA CYS A 222 -3.96 -9.18 15.09
C CYS A 222 -2.99 -9.46 13.93
N ALA A 223 -3.12 -8.72 12.82
CA ALA A 223 -2.24 -8.87 11.65
C ALA A 223 -0.79 -8.51 12.00
N LEU A 224 -0.57 -7.43 12.75
CA LEU A 224 0.76 -7.04 13.20
C LEU A 224 1.38 -8.07 14.14
N THR A 225 0.58 -8.62 15.07
CA THR A 225 1.04 -9.69 15.97
C THR A 225 1.49 -10.92 15.19
N LEU A 226 0.69 -11.35 14.20
CA LEU A 226 1.06 -12.45 13.32
C LEU A 226 2.29 -12.12 12.48
N GLY A 227 2.38 -10.91 11.93
CA GLY A 227 3.54 -10.43 11.17
C GLY A 227 4.82 -10.48 12.00
N ILE A 228 4.79 -9.97 13.23
CA ILE A 228 5.89 -9.99 14.19
C ILE A 228 6.33 -11.43 14.51
N ILE A 229 5.40 -12.33 14.84
CA ILE A 229 5.70 -13.75 15.13
C ILE A 229 6.36 -14.41 13.92
N LEU A 230 5.80 -14.20 12.73
CA LEU A 230 6.29 -14.79 11.49
C LEU A 230 7.66 -14.23 11.10
N GLY A 231 7.88 -12.93 11.31
CA GLY A 231 9.15 -12.25 11.08
C GLY A 231 10.25 -12.77 12.00
N SER A 232 9.97 -12.87 13.31
CA SER A 232 10.90 -13.48 14.26
C SER A 232 11.25 -14.94 13.91
N TRP A 233 10.28 -15.72 13.46
CA TRP A 233 10.52 -17.09 13.00
C TRP A 233 11.42 -17.12 11.76
N TRP A 234 11.13 -16.29 10.76
CA TRP A 234 11.94 -16.20 9.55
C TRP A 234 13.36 -15.74 9.85
N ALA A 235 13.54 -14.67 10.62
CA ALA A 235 14.85 -14.17 11.03
C ALA A 235 15.62 -15.22 11.84
N TYR A 236 14.96 -16.01 12.69
CA TYR A 236 15.61 -17.14 13.38
C TYR A 236 16.10 -18.21 12.40
N CYS A 237 15.33 -18.53 11.36
CA CYS A 237 15.71 -19.51 10.34
C CYS A 237 16.91 -19.06 9.51
N GLU A 238 16.98 -17.78 9.11
CA GLU A 238 18.04 -17.27 8.24
C GLU A 238 19.29 -16.80 9.01
N LEU A 239 19.12 -16.14 10.16
CA LEU A 239 20.22 -15.50 10.90
C LEU A 239 20.68 -16.31 12.13
N GLY A 240 19.95 -17.36 12.51
CA GLY A 240 20.29 -18.19 13.66
C GLY A 240 20.05 -17.53 15.03
N TRP A 241 20.82 -17.96 16.03
CA TRP A 241 20.58 -17.59 17.43
C TRP A 241 20.97 -16.13 17.71
N GLY A 242 19.99 -15.30 18.06
CA GLY A 242 20.12 -13.84 18.20
C GLY A 242 19.51 -13.06 17.02
N GLY A 243 19.28 -13.71 15.89
CA GLY A 243 18.64 -13.14 14.71
C GLY A 243 17.16 -12.80 14.89
N TRP A 244 16.46 -13.50 15.78
CA TRP A 244 15.02 -13.30 16.03
C TRP A 244 14.66 -11.89 16.51
N TRP A 245 15.63 -11.14 17.06
CA TRP A 245 15.49 -9.73 17.46
C TRP A 245 15.50 -8.75 16.29
N PHE A 246 15.92 -9.17 15.09
CA PHE A 246 15.93 -8.32 13.90
C PHE A 246 14.54 -8.21 13.28
N TRP A 247 13.62 -9.15 13.57
CA TRP A 247 12.25 -9.20 13.05
C TRP A 247 12.13 -9.41 11.52
N ASP A 248 13.15 -9.04 10.74
CA ASP A 248 13.39 -9.34 9.32
C ASP A 248 14.90 -9.58 9.05
N PRO A 249 15.27 -10.51 8.14
CA PRO A 249 16.68 -10.86 7.87
C PRO A 249 17.40 -9.98 6.83
#